data_AF-A0A9D8H482-F1
#
_entry.id   AF-A0A9D8H482-F1
#
_cell.length_a   1.000
_cell.length_b   1.000
_cell.length_c   1.000
_cell.angle_alpha   90.00
_cell.angle_beta   90.00
_cell.angle_gamma   90.00
#
_symmetry.space_group_name_H-M   'P 1'
#
loop_
_entity.id
_entity.type
_entity.pdbx_description
1 polymer ?
#
loop_
_entity_poly.entity_id
_entity_poly.type
_entity_poly.pdbx_seq_one_letter_code
_entity_poly.pdbx_strand_id
1 'polypeptide(L)' 'MSDPDRTRRRNPATPPVGGWGFGAAGIPTGFWVSLSAVLVVVAIVLLAVDYTGYGALLLVLGLAAVVNAIP' A
#
# COMPACT_ATOMS: atom_id res chain seq x y z
N MET A 1 -9.54 -49.80 20.19
CA MET A 1 -9.41 -49.38 18.79
C MET A 1 -9.28 -47.86 18.80
N SER A 2 -8.05 -47.36 18.87
CA SER A 2 -7.78 -45.93 18.98
C SER A 2 -7.82 -45.34 17.57
N ASP A 3 -8.77 -44.44 17.32
CA ASP A 3 -8.95 -43.75 16.05
C ASP A 3 -7.73 -42.85 15.76
N PRO A 4 -6.91 -43.14 14.73
CA PRO A 4 -5.68 -42.42 14.46
C PRO A 4 -5.91 -41.06 13.78
N ASP A 5 -7.15 -40.70 13.42
CA ASP A 5 -7.43 -39.53 12.57
C ASP A 5 -7.75 -38.23 13.33
N ARG A 6 -7.70 -38.22 14.67
CA ARG A 6 -8.15 -37.06 15.46
C ARG A 6 -7.18 -35.88 15.56
N THR A 7 -5.96 -35.97 15.03
CA THR A 7 -4.94 -34.90 15.17
C THR A 7 -4.49 -34.25 13.86
N ARG A 8 -5.00 -34.69 12.70
CA ARG A 8 -4.64 -34.13 11.38
C ARG A 8 -5.38 -32.84 11.00
N ARG A 9 -5.97 -32.14 11.98
CA ARG A 9 -6.52 -30.78 11.82
C ARG A 9 -5.85 -29.77 12.75
N ARG A 10 -4.55 -29.92 13.02
CA ARG A 10 -3.72 -28.74 13.29
C ARG A 10 -3.57 -27.99 11.97
N ASN A 11 -4.56 -27.13 11.71
CA ASN A 11 -4.44 -26.04 10.77
C ASN A 11 -3.06 -25.40 11.02
N PRO A 12 -2.15 -25.33 10.03
CA PRO A 12 -0.95 -24.55 10.23
C PRO A 12 -1.44 -23.13 10.48
N ALA A 13 -1.29 -22.68 11.73
CA ALA A 13 -1.36 -21.26 12.05
C ALA A 13 -0.11 -20.63 11.43
N THR A 14 -0.03 -20.63 10.11
CA THR A 14 0.91 -19.83 9.36
C THR A 14 0.59 -18.40 9.76
N PRO A 15 1.50 -17.68 10.43
CA PRO A 15 1.29 -16.27 10.71
C PRO A 15 1.00 -15.59 9.37
N PRO A 16 0.04 -14.67 9.26
CA PRO A 16 -0.16 -13.94 8.02
C PRO A 16 1.15 -13.24 7.67
N VAL A 17 1.90 -13.80 6.71
CA VAL A 17 3.20 -13.29 6.22
C VAL A 17 3.06 -11.99 5.43
N GLY A 18 1.87 -11.37 5.45
CA GLY A 18 1.54 -10.18 4.67
C GLY A 18 0.48 -9.34 5.37
N GLY A 19 0.77 -8.87 6.59
CA GLY A 19 -0.07 -7.89 7.29
C GLY A 19 -0.30 -6.58 6.52
N TRP A 20 0.52 -6.32 5.50
CA TRP A 20 0.40 -5.17 4.59
C TRP A 20 -0.43 -5.45 3.33
N GLY A 21 -0.75 -6.71 3.03
CA GLY A 21 -1.50 -7.09 1.83
C GLY A 21 -2.97 -6.68 1.89
N PHE A 22 -3.58 -6.66 3.08
CA PHE A 22 -5.01 -6.45 3.21
C PHE A 22 -5.46 -4.98 3.01
N GLY A 23 -4.56 -4.00 3.15
CA GLY A 23 -4.89 -2.58 2.97
C GLY A 23 -4.61 -2.05 1.58
N ALA A 24 -3.48 -2.42 0.98
CA ALA A 24 -3.03 -1.86 -0.30
C ALA A 24 -3.31 -2.78 -1.51
N ALA A 25 -3.33 -4.11 -1.32
CA ALA A 25 -3.47 -5.05 -2.45
C ALA A 25 -4.91 -5.20 -2.96
N GLY A 26 -5.91 -4.71 -2.21
CA GLY A 26 -7.31 -4.68 -2.64
C GLY A 26 -7.73 -3.40 -3.36
N ILE A 27 -6.85 -2.39 -3.42
CA ILE A 27 -7.17 -1.09 -4.00
C ILE A 27 -6.82 -1.13 -5.51
N PRO A 28 -7.74 -0.72 -6.40
CA PRO A 28 -7.51 -0.78 -7.84
C PRO A 28 -6.35 0.13 -8.26
N THR A 29 -5.56 -0.31 -9.23
CA THR A 29 -4.42 0.44 -9.79
C THR A 29 -4.77 1.87 -10.20
N GLY A 30 -5.98 2.07 -10.74
CA GLY A 30 -6.48 3.39 -11.13
C GLY A 30 -6.61 4.38 -9.96
N PHE A 31 -6.90 3.90 -8.74
CA PHE A 31 -6.90 4.76 -7.55
C PHE A 31 -5.49 5.28 -7.27
N TRP A 32 -4.49 4.40 -7.28
CA TRP A 32 -3.09 4.77 -7.02
C TRP A 32 -2.55 5.76 -8.05
N VAL A 33 -2.92 5.58 -9.33
CA VAL A 33 -2.62 6.54 -10.40
C VAL A 33 -3.27 7.90 -10.12
N SER A 34 -4.57 7.93 -9.79
CA SER A 34 -5.28 9.18 -9.51
C SER A 34 -4.71 9.90 -8.28
N LEU A 35 -4.39 9.14 -7.22
CA LEU A 35 -3.80 9.64 -6.00
C LEU A 35 -2.43 10.25 -6.27
N SER A 36 -1.59 9.55 -7.02
CA SER A 36 -0.27 10.05 -7.41
C SER A 36 -0.39 11.37 -8.19
N ALA A 37 -1.29 11.44 -9.18
CA ALA A 37 -1.51 12.65 -9.96
C ALA A 37 -1.91 13.86 -9.09
N VAL A 38 -2.86 13.66 -8.17
CA VAL A 38 -3.30 14.73 -7.25
C VAL A 38 -2.15 15.17 -6.34
N LEU A 39 -1.40 14.22 -5.76
CA LEU A 39 -0.28 14.53 -4.88
C LEU A 39 0.83 15.32 -5.59
N VAL A 40 1.15 14.97 -6.83
CA VAL A 40 2.14 15.69 -7.65
C VAL A 40 1.68 17.11 -7.95
N VAL A 41 0.42 17.30 -8.33
CA VAL A 41 -0.13 18.64 -8.60
C VAL A 41 -0.06 19.51 -7.35
N VAL A 42 -0.49 18.99 -6.20
CA VAL A 42 -0.42 19.74 -4.93
C VAL A 42 1.03 20.03 -4.54
N ALA A 43 1.94 19.08 -4.71
CA ALA A 43 3.35 19.27 -4.44
C ALA A 43 3.94 20.43 -5.27
N ILE A 44 3.65 20.46 -6.58
CA ILE A 44 4.10 21.55 -7.47
C ILE A 44 3.55 22.90 -7.00
N VAL A 45 2.27 22.96 -6.66
CA VAL A 45 1.66 24.20 -6.13
C VAL A 45 2.35 24.65 -4.85
N LEU A 46 2.60 23.74 -3.90
CA LEU A 46 3.29 24.08 -2.65
C LEU A 46 4.73 24.52 -2.86
N LEU A 47 5.45 23.92 -3.82
CA LEU A 47 6.78 24.39 -4.19
C LEU A 47 6.75 25.79 -4.81
N ALA A 48 5.72 26.09 -5.61
CA ALA A 48 5.56 27.41 -6.24
C ALA A 48 5.23 28.53 -5.24
N VAL A 49 4.68 28.21 -4.08
CA VAL A 49 4.39 29.16 -2.99
C VAL A 49 5.40 29.07 -1.82
N ASP A 50 6.61 28.56 -2.09
CA ASP A 50 7.73 28.45 -1.13
C ASP A 50 7.48 27.55 0.09
N TYR A 51 6.45 26.71 0.08
CA TYR A 51 6.22 25.67 1.08
C TYR A 51 7.04 24.41 0.78
N THR A 52 8.37 24.57 0.71
CA THR A 52 9.32 23.55 0.24
C THR A 52 9.27 22.25 1.03
N GLY A 53 9.14 22.32 2.36
CA GLY A 53 9.07 21.13 3.21
C GLY A 53 7.87 20.24 2.89
N TYR A 54 6.68 20.83 2.77
CA TYR A 54 5.45 20.09 2.46
C TYR A 54 5.40 19.66 0.99
N GLY A 55 5.85 20.51 0.06
CA GLY A 55 5.94 20.18 -1.36
C GLY A 55 6.84 18.97 -1.60
N ALA A 56 8.03 18.93 -0.98
CA ALA A 56 8.94 17.79 -1.09
C ALA A 56 8.32 16.50 -0.51
N LEU A 57 7.68 16.56 0.66
CA LEU A 57 7.02 15.41 1.26
C LEU A 57 5.90 14.85 0.38
N LEU A 58 5.07 15.72 -0.20
CA LEU A 58 4.00 15.29 -1.11
C LEU A 58 4.54 14.70 -2.42
N LEU A 59 5.66 15.21 -2.93
CA LEU A 59 6.33 14.61 -4.09
C LEU A 59 6.83 13.19 -3.79
N VAL A 60 7.47 12.99 -2.63
CA VAL A 60 7.91 11.66 -2.18
C VAL A 60 6.72 10.71 -2.02
N LEU A 61 5.63 11.20 -1.42
CA LEU A 61 4.42 10.39 -1.24
C LEU A 61 3.75 10.05 -2.58
N GLY A 62 3.71 11.01 -3.50
CA GLY A 62 3.20 10.82 -4.87
C GLY A 62 4.00 9.77 -5.63
N LEU A 63 5.33 9.78 -5.50
CA LEU A 63 6.22 8.75 -6.04
C LEU A 63 6.00 7.38 -5.39
N ALA A 64 5.82 7.34 -4.07
CA ALA A 64 5.53 6.09 -3.36
C ALA A 64 4.21 5.46 -3.82
N ALA A 65 3.19 6.28 -4.13
CA ALA A 65 1.93 5.79 -4.69
C ALA A 65 2.11 5.15 -6.08
N VAL A 66 3.09 5.60 -6.89
CA VAL A 66 3.39 4.99 -8.20
C VAL A 66 3.86 3.54 -8.05
N VAL A 67 4.61 3.22 -7.00
CA VAL A 67 5.08 1.83 -6.76
C VAL A 67 3.89 0.86 -6.63
N ASN A 68 2.78 1.32 -6.07
CA ASN A 68 1.55 0.53 -5.96
C ASN A 68 0.66 0.60 -7.22
N ALA A 69 0.99 1.48 -8.18
CA ALA A 69 0.32 1.61 -9.47
C ALA A 69 0.99 0.77 -10.58
N ILE A 70 2.19 0.24 -10.32
CA ILE A 70 2.90 -0.63 -11.25
C ILE A 70 2.43 -2.08 -11.00
N PRO A 71 1.99 -2.81 -12.05
CA PRO A 71 1.51 -4.19 -11.92
C PRO A 71 2.62 -5.21 -11.59
#